data_AF-A0A6J4RU79-F1
#
_entry.id   AF-A0A6J4RU79-F1
#
_cell.length_a   1.000
_cell.length_b   1.000
_cell.length_c   1.000
_cell.angle_alpha   90.00
_cell.angle_beta   90.00
_cell.angle_gamma   90.00
#
_symmetry.space_group_name_H-M   'P 1'
#
loop_
_entity.id
_entity.type
_entity.pdbx_description
1 polymer ?
#
loop_
_entity_poly.entity_id
_entity_poly.type
_entity_poly.pdbx_seq_one_letter_code
_entity_poly.pdbx_strand_id
1 'polypeptide(L)'
;MAAVLSGVMWWVQALLELAGVVGEEGESPWLTISFIVALLLLLAGMVGFHAVQKGSYGRLGRAGFYTVIAAGVVILIPNLVFLLSGSTIEVLFPIALLGLLVGFALYGVATWRAGVLPRWCGVVFVVAFPITTALGAYGNLWFGLVWLALGYVLWSRRGAAAEQPLRVR
;
A
#
# COMPACT_ATOMS: atom_id res chain seq x y z
N MET A 1 -1.32 12.22 -2.44
CA MET A 1 -0.95 11.87 -3.83
C MET A 1 -0.30 10.51 -3.91
N ALA A 2 0.72 10.20 -3.10
CA ALA A 2 1.40 8.90 -3.14
C ALA A 2 0.46 7.68 -3.10
N ALA A 3 -0.57 7.68 -2.24
CA ALA A 3 -1.58 6.60 -2.22
C ALA A 3 -2.37 6.48 -3.55
N VAL A 4 -2.76 7.59 -4.17
CA VAL A 4 -3.43 7.58 -5.49
C VAL A 4 -2.49 7.04 -6.55
N LEU A 5 -1.25 7.55 -6.60
CA LEU A 5 -0.24 7.12 -7.58
C LEU A 5 0.13 5.65 -7.43
N SER A 6 0.22 5.15 -6.20
CA SER A 6 0.40 3.71 -5.95
C SER A 6 -0.79 2.92 -6.49
N GLY A 7 -2.03 3.39 -6.29
CA GLY A 7 -3.22 2.76 -6.89
C GLY A 7 -3.16 2.68 -8.42
N VAL A 8 -2.73 3.75 -9.09
CA VAL A 8 -2.47 3.76 -10.54
C VAL A 8 -1.38 2.75 -10.92
N MET A 9 -0.28 2.70 -10.17
CA MET A 9 0.81 1.79 -10.46
C MET A 9 0.42 0.30 -10.30
N TRP A 10 -0.45 -0.03 -9.35
CA TRP A 10 -1.02 -1.38 -9.25
C TRP A 10 -1.91 -1.75 -10.45
N TRP A 11 -2.60 -0.77 -11.04
CA TRP A 11 -3.32 -0.98 -12.30
C TRP A 11 -2.37 -1.19 -13.47
N VAL A 12 -1.32 -0.36 -13.58
CA VAL A 12 -0.27 -0.56 -14.59
C VAL A 12 0.33 -1.96 -14.47
N GLN A 13 0.67 -2.38 -13.25
CA GLN A 13 1.18 -3.72 -12.96
C GLN A 13 0.22 -4.81 -13.47
N ALA A 14 -1.06 -4.73 -13.09
CA ALA A 14 -2.07 -5.69 -13.54
C ALA A 14 -2.21 -5.74 -15.06
N LEU A 15 -2.18 -4.59 -15.74
CA LEU A 15 -2.30 -4.51 -17.20
C LEU A 15 -1.07 -5.11 -17.89
N LEU A 16 0.13 -4.88 -17.37
CA LEU A 16 1.35 -5.47 -17.90
C LEU A 16 1.37 -7.00 -17.72
N GLU A 17 0.90 -7.49 -16.58
CA GLU A 17 0.74 -8.93 -16.31
C GLU A 17 -0.28 -9.55 -17.27
N LEU A 18 -1.45 -8.92 -17.47
CA LEU A 18 -2.49 -9.39 -18.39
C LEU A 18 -2.06 -9.31 -19.87
N ALA A 19 -1.23 -8.34 -20.24
CA ALA A 19 -0.68 -8.20 -21.57
C ALA A 19 0.43 -9.24 -21.87
N GLY A 20 0.80 -10.07 -20.90
CA GLY A 20 1.81 -11.10 -21.09
C GLY A 20 3.22 -10.53 -21.22
N VAL A 21 3.50 -9.38 -20.60
CA VAL A 21 4.86 -8.81 -20.50
C VAL A 21 5.68 -9.62 -19.49
N VAL A 22 5.80 -10.93 -19.75
CA VAL A 22 6.63 -11.88 -19.02
C VAL A 22 8.02 -11.83 -19.64
N GLY A 23 9.07 -11.79 -18.83
CA GLY A 23 10.44 -11.76 -19.33
C GLY A 23 10.76 -13.04 -20.11
N GLU A 24 11.71 -12.98 -21.06
CA GLU A 24 12.12 -14.14 -21.88
C GLU A 24 12.55 -15.36 -21.05
N GLU A 25 12.92 -15.16 -19.77
CA GLU A 25 13.36 -16.20 -18.83
C GLU A 25 12.48 -16.32 -17.56
N GLY A 26 11.30 -15.70 -17.50
CA GLY A 26 10.33 -15.86 -16.40
C GLY A 26 9.99 -14.58 -15.63
N GLU A 27 10.96 -13.90 -15.03
CA GLU A 27 10.74 -12.60 -14.34
C GLU A 27 11.14 -11.41 -15.23
N SER A 28 10.26 -10.41 -15.36
CA SER A 28 10.51 -9.21 -16.17
C SER A 28 11.13 -8.08 -15.32
N PRO A 29 12.28 -7.51 -15.71
CA PRO A 29 12.88 -6.36 -15.02
C PRO A 29 11.94 -5.16 -14.96
N TRP A 30 11.15 -4.94 -16.02
CA TRP A 30 10.18 -3.84 -16.09
C TRP A 30 9.04 -4.02 -15.10
N LEU A 31 8.48 -5.23 -14.99
CA LEU A 31 7.48 -5.56 -13.97
C LEU A 31 8.04 -5.36 -12.56
N THR A 32 9.30 -5.75 -12.34
CA THR A 32 9.96 -5.59 -11.04
C THR A 32 10.14 -4.12 -10.68
N ILE A 33 10.59 -3.29 -11.62
CA ILE A 33 10.72 -1.83 -11.42
C ILE A 33 9.36 -1.21 -11.12
N SER A 34 8.33 -1.54 -11.91
CA SER A 34 6.97 -1.05 -11.70
C SER A 34 6.42 -1.44 -10.32
N PHE A 35 6.65 -2.68 -9.89
CA PHE A 35 6.28 -3.16 -8.56
C PHE A 35 6.99 -2.41 -7.43
N ILE A 36 8.32 -2.21 -7.54
CA ILE A 36 9.09 -1.42 -6.56
C ILE A 36 8.53 0.00 -6.44
N VAL A 37 8.24 0.65 -7.57
CA VAL A 37 7.67 2.00 -7.58
C VAL A 37 6.28 2.01 -6.93
N ALA A 38 5.41 1.04 -7.26
CA ALA A 38 4.08 0.89 -6.68
C ALA A 38 4.14 0.74 -5.15
N LEU A 39 5.09 -0.08 -4.66
CA LEU A 39 5.31 -0.36 -3.26
C LEU A 39 5.87 0.86 -2.51
N LEU A 40 6.86 1.56 -3.08
CA LEU A 40 7.40 2.79 -2.48
C LEU A 40 6.32 3.88 -2.34
N LEU A 41 5.49 4.04 -3.36
CA LEU A 41 4.35 4.95 -3.33
C LEU A 41 3.30 4.52 -2.30
N LEU A 42 3.09 3.21 -2.12
CA LEU A 42 2.22 2.67 -1.08
C LEU A 42 2.74 3.06 0.31
N LEU A 43 4.02 2.82 0.58
CA LEU A 43 4.64 3.15 1.87
C LEU A 43 4.60 4.66 2.14
N ALA A 44 4.87 5.48 1.13
CA ALA A 44 4.70 6.93 1.22
C ALA A 44 3.23 7.34 1.46
N GLY A 45 2.27 6.63 0.86
CA GLY A 45 0.84 6.77 1.16
C GLY A 45 0.51 6.45 2.62
N MET A 46 1.06 5.37 3.16
CA MET A 46 0.93 4.99 4.57
C MET A 46 1.48 6.05 5.52
N VAL A 47 2.60 6.70 5.18
CA VAL A 47 3.13 7.84 5.93
C VAL A 47 2.12 8.99 5.98
N GLY A 48 1.40 9.24 4.88
CA GLY A 48 0.30 10.22 4.83
C GLY A 48 -0.84 9.87 5.78
N PHE A 49 -1.32 8.62 5.76
CA PHE A 49 -2.37 8.16 6.70
C PHE A 49 -1.90 8.21 8.16
N HIS A 50 -0.65 7.85 8.42
CA HIS A 50 -0.02 7.96 9.73
C HIS A 50 -0.02 9.42 10.21
N ALA A 51 0.41 10.37 9.38
CA ALA A 51 0.47 11.77 9.74
C ALA A 51 -0.89 12.33 10.17
N VAL A 52 -1.98 11.89 9.50
CA VAL A 52 -3.35 12.30 9.82
C VAL A 52 -3.86 11.67 11.12
N GLN A 53 -3.45 10.45 11.45
CA GLN A 53 -4.04 9.67 12.56
C GLN A 53 -3.14 9.52 13.80
N LYS A 54 -1.88 9.94 13.74
CA LYS A 54 -0.85 9.68 14.77
C LYS A 54 -1.23 10.13 16.18
N GLY A 55 -2.07 11.16 16.30
CA GLY A 55 -2.54 11.69 17.58
C GLY A 55 -3.69 10.90 18.21
N SER A 56 -4.37 10.02 17.46
CA SER A 56 -5.70 9.50 17.85
C SER A 56 -5.77 7.98 17.93
N TYR A 57 -5.03 7.24 17.11
CA TYR A 57 -5.15 5.78 16.99
C TYR A 57 -4.29 4.94 17.99
N GLY A 58 -3.64 5.62 18.94
CA GLY A 58 -2.84 5.02 20.01
C GLY A 58 -1.64 4.17 19.57
N ARG A 59 -1.15 3.34 20.51
CA ARG A 59 0.01 2.45 20.31
C ARG A 59 -0.24 1.38 19.24
N LEU A 60 -1.46 0.87 19.16
CA LEU A 60 -1.85 -0.19 18.21
C LEU A 60 -1.67 0.28 16.76
N GLY A 61 -2.15 1.49 16.43
CA GLY A 61 -2.01 2.06 15.10
C GLY A 61 -0.55 2.32 14.73
N ARG A 62 0.28 2.77 15.68
CA ARG A 62 1.73 2.91 15.46
C ARG A 62 2.41 1.57 15.20
N ALA A 63 2.10 0.55 16.00
CA ALA A 63 2.64 -0.79 15.81
C ALA A 63 2.29 -1.31 14.40
N GLY A 64 1.01 -1.29 14.03
CA GLY A 64 0.57 -1.71 12.70
C GLY A 64 1.26 -0.93 11.57
N PHE A 65 1.39 0.38 11.71
CA PHE A 65 2.12 1.22 10.76
C PHE A 65 3.56 0.78 10.58
N TYR A 66 4.32 0.68 11.67
CA TYR A 66 5.74 0.29 11.59
C TYR A 66 5.91 -1.14 11.09
N THR A 67 4.99 -2.05 11.40
CA THR A 67 4.98 -3.40 10.84
C THR A 67 4.79 -3.37 9.32
N VAL A 68 3.85 -2.56 8.79
CA VAL A 68 3.69 -2.40 7.32
C VAL A 68 4.94 -1.81 6.67
N ILE A 69 5.55 -0.78 7.28
CA ILE A 69 6.79 -0.18 6.76
C ILE A 69 7.93 -1.20 6.74
N ALA A 70 8.16 -1.91 7.85
CA ALA A 70 9.23 -2.90 7.95
C ALA A 70 9.01 -4.05 6.95
N ALA A 71 7.80 -4.60 6.88
CA ALA A 71 7.48 -5.67 5.95
C ALA A 71 7.63 -5.23 4.48
N GLY A 72 7.17 -4.02 4.14
CA GLY A 72 7.36 -3.46 2.80
C GLY A 72 8.84 -3.29 2.44
N VAL A 73 9.69 -2.86 3.38
CA VAL A 73 11.14 -2.79 3.17
C VAL A 73 11.73 -4.18 2.95
N VAL A 74 11.29 -5.19 3.70
CA VAL A 74 11.76 -6.58 3.50
C VAL A 74 11.38 -7.09 2.09
N ILE A 75 10.21 -6.73 1.56
CA ILE A 75 9.81 -7.07 0.17
C ILE A 75 10.72 -6.41 -0.87
N LEU A 76 11.22 -5.20 -0.62
CA LEU A 76 12.10 -4.52 -1.56
C LEU A 76 13.43 -5.27 -1.76
N ILE A 77 13.93 -5.96 -0.73
CA ILE A 77 15.23 -6.65 -0.77
C ILE A 77 15.31 -7.68 -1.92
N PRO A 78 14.45 -8.71 -2.01
CA PRO A 78 14.53 -9.70 -3.09
C PRO A 78 14.35 -9.07 -4.48
N ASN A 79 13.48 -8.07 -4.63
CA ASN A 79 13.26 -7.38 -5.90
C ASN A 79 14.49 -6.59 -6.35
N LEU A 80 15.20 -5.94 -5.42
CA LEU A 80 16.45 -5.25 -5.72
C LEU A 80 17.58 -6.24 -6.04
N VAL A 81 17.66 -7.36 -5.32
CA VAL A 81 18.63 -8.42 -5.62
C VAL A 81 18.42 -8.98 -7.01
N PHE A 82 17.18 -9.24 -7.41
CA PHE A 82 16.84 -9.65 -8.77
C PHE A 82 17.33 -8.64 -9.82
N LEU A 83 17.04 -7.34 -9.64
CA LEU A 83 17.48 -6.31 -10.59
C LEU A 83 19.02 -6.18 -10.71
N LEU A 84 19.75 -6.44 -9.63
CA LEU A 84 21.21 -6.26 -9.60
C LEU A 84 21.99 -7.51 -10.03
N SER A 85 21.42 -8.69 -9.83
CA SER A 85 22.14 -9.96 -9.97
C SER A 85 21.43 -11.02 -10.82
N GLY A 86 20.15 -10.82 -11.16
CA GLY A 86 19.29 -11.82 -11.78
C GLY A 86 18.88 -12.97 -10.85
N SER A 87 19.26 -12.92 -9.56
CA SER A 87 18.94 -13.98 -8.60
C SER A 87 17.70 -13.67 -7.76
N THR A 88 16.93 -14.70 -7.42
CA THR A 88 15.68 -14.58 -6.66
C THR A 88 15.86 -15.11 -5.24
N ILE A 89 15.36 -14.36 -4.24
CA ILE A 89 15.39 -14.76 -2.82
C ILE A 89 13.96 -14.97 -2.33
N GLU A 90 13.50 -16.22 -2.32
CA GLU A 90 12.09 -16.53 -2.02
C GLU A 90 11.77 -16.54 -0.51
N VAL A 91 12.75 -16.84 0.35
CA VAL A 91 12.52 -17.04 1.80
C VAL A 91 11.97 -15.80 2.52
N LEU A 92 12.27 -14.61 2.01
CA LEU A 92 11.84 -13.35 2.61
C LEU A 92 10.37 -13.03 2.32
N PHE A 93 9.83 -13.55 1.21
CA PHE A 93 8.48 -13.24 0.75
C PHE A 93 7.39 -13.67 1.75
N PRO A 94 7.31 -14.92 2.26
CA PRO A 94 6.26 -15.32 3.19
C PRO A 94 6.33 -14.56 4.52
N ILE A 95 7.55 -14.26 5.00
CA ILE A 95 7.76 -13.50 6.23
C ILE A 95 7.22 -12.08 6.08
N ALA A 96 7.54 -11.43 4.96
CA ALA A 96 7.08 -10.09 4.68
C ALA A 96 5.57 -10.03 4.40
N LEU A 97 5.02 -11.06 3.75
CA LEU A 97 3.58 -11.21 3.52
C LEU A 97 2.81 -11.27 4.84
N LEU A 98 3.27 -12.09 5.79
CA LEU A 98 2.68 -12.17 7.13
C LEU A 98 2.81 -10.84 7.88
N GLY A 99 3.96 -10.17 7.75
CA GLY A 99 4.17 -8.83 8.28
C GLY A 99 3.17 -7.82 7.74
N LEU A 100 2.91 -7.81 6.43
CA LEU A 100 1.90 -6.94 5.82
C LEU A 100 0.50 -7.28 6.30
N LEU A 101 0.11 -8.56 6.35
CA LEU A 101 -1.20 -8.99 6.85
C LEU A 101 -1.44 -8.50 8.29
N VAL A 102 -0.49 -8.77 9.19
CA VAL A 102 -0.58 -8.36 10.59
C VAL A 102 -0.57 -6.83 10.69
N GLY A 103 0.35 -6.17 10.00
CA GLY A 103 0.49 -4.72 10.02
C GLY A 103 -0.78 -4.01 9.56
N PHE A 104 -1.34 -4.43 8.43
CA PHE A 104 -2.58 -3.88 7.89
C PHE A 104 -3.80 -4.17 8.76
N ALA A 105 -3.89 -5.37 9.35
CA ALA A 105 -4.96 -5.70 10.27
C ALA A 105 -4.93 -4.80 11.52
N LEU A 106 -3.76 -4.68 12.16
CA LEU A 106 -3.57 -3.82 13.34
C LEU A 106 -3.82 -2.35 13.01
N TYR A 107 -3.30 -1.87 11.89
CA TYR A 107 -3.49 -0.50 11.43
C TYR A 107 -4.96 -0.21 11.12
N GLY A 108 -5.63 -1.10 10.40
CA GLY A 108 -7.03 -0.97 10.03
C GLY A 108 -7.97 -0.95 11.23
N VAL A 109 -7.77 -1.86 12.20
CA VAL A 109 -8.51 -1.85 13.47
C VAL A 109 -8.29 -0.55 14.23
N ALA A 110 -7.05 -0.07 14.30
CA ALA A 110 -6.74 1.19 14.97
C ALA A 110 -7.38 2.39 14.26
N THR A 111 -7.37 2.42 12.93
CA THR A 111 -8.04 3.45 12.11
C THR A 111 -9.55 3.44 12.33
N TRP A 112 -10.17 2.25 12.34
CA TRP A 112 -11.60 2.10 12.60
C TRP A 112 -11.98 2.62 14.00
N ARG A 113 -11.19 2.26 15.03
CA ARG A 113 -11.41 2.70 16.41
C ARG A 113 -11.16 4.19 16.61
N ALA A 114 -10.16 4.76 15.94
CA ALA A 114 -9.81 6.17 16.06
C ALA A 114 -10.89 7.09 15.49
N GLY A 115 -11.65 6.65 14.49
CA GLY A 115 -12.75 7.42 13.90
C GLY A 115 -12.33 8.71 13.19
N VAL A 116 -11.02 8.97 13.07
CA VAL A 116 -10.49 10.17 12.39
C VAL A 116 -10.82 10.12 10.91
N LEU A 117 -10.61 8.96 10.28
CA LEU A 117 -10.99 8.70 8.89
C LEU A 117 -12.38 8.07 8.83
N PRO A 118 -13.04 8.08 7.65
CA PRO A 118 -14.25 7.29 7.44
C PRO A 118 -14.02 5.85 7.89
N ARG A 119 -14.97 5.29 8.67
CA ARG A 119 -14.80 3.97 9.30
C ARG A 119 -14.54 2.85 8.30
N TRP A 120 -15.05 2.98 7.08
CA TRP A 120 -14.80 2.04 6.00
C TRP A 120 -13.31 1.94 5.65
N CYS A 121 -12.51 3.00 5.79
CA CYS A 121 -11.07 2.96 5.53
C CYS A 121 -10.39 1.93 6.44
N GLY A 122 -10.77 1.89 7.72
CA GLY A 122 -10.24 0.92 8.67
C GLY A 122 -10.56 -0.51 8.25
N VAL A 123 -11.82 -0.79 7.88
CA VAL A 123 -12.24 -2.11 7.38
C VAL A 123 -11.46 -2.49 6.13
N VAL A 124 -11.34 -1.56 5.18
CA VAL A 124 -10.60 -1.76 3.93
C VAL A 124 -9.14 -2.09 4.18
N PHE A 125 -8.45 -1.42 5.10
CA PHE A 125 -7.07 -1.80 5.46
C PHE A 125 -6.98 -3.24 5.95
N VAL A 126 -7.96 -3.73 6.73
CA VAL A 126 -7.93 -5.11 7.22
C VAL A 126 -8.17 -6.13 6.10
N VAL A 127 -9.14 -5.88 5.22
CA VAL A 127 -9.60 -6.90 4.25
C VAL A 127 -8.93 -6.80 2.88
N ALA A 128 -8.37 -5.64 2.52
CA ALA A 128 -7.83 -5.43 1.17
C ALA A 128 -6.73 -6.43 0.83
N PHE A 129 -5.77 -6.60 1.73
CA PHE A 129 -4.62 -7.47 1.48
C PHE A 129 -4.99 -8.97 1.42
N PRO A 130 -5.79 -9.53 2.36
CA PRO A 130 -6.32 -10.88 2.22
C PRO A 130 -7.08 -11.12 0.91
N ILE A 131 -7.93 -10.18 0.50
CA ILE A 131 -8.69 -10.29 -0.75
C ILE A 131 -7.74 -10.26 -1.95
N THR A 132 -6.74 -9.38 -1.96
CA THR A 132 -5.71 -9.35 -3.00
C THR A 132 -5.04 -10.71 -3.16
N THR A 133 -4.65 -11.34 -2.04
CA THR A 133 -4.02 -12.68 -2.09
C THR A 133 -4.98 -13.77 -2.59
N ALA A 134 -6.26 -13.69 -2.23
CA ALA A 134 -7.28 -14.65 -2.68
C ALA A 134 -7.65 -14.50 -4.16
N LEU A 135 -7.53 -13.29 -4.72
CA LEU A 135 -7.85 -12.99 -6.13
C LEU A 135 -6.75 -13.39 -7.12
N GLY A 136 -5.55 -13.76 -6.66
CA GLY A 136 -4.44 -14.16 -7.52
C GLY A 136 -4.13 -13.12 -8.59
N ALA A 137 -4.25 -13.50 -9.87
CA ALA A 137 -3.97 -12.64 -11.03
C ALA A 137 -4.79 -11.33 -11.07
N TYR A 138 -5.98 -11.30 -10.44
CA TYR A 138 -6.81 -10.08 -10.38
C TYR A 138 -6.56 -9.24 -9.13
N GLY A 139 -5.67 -9.70 -8.23
CA GLY A 139 -5.40 -9.04 -6.96
C GLY A 139 -4.88 -7.62 -7.13
N ASN A 140 -4.00 -7.39 -8.12
CA ASN A 140 -3.42 -6.07 -8.38
C ASN A 140 -4.46 -5.03 -8.81
N LEU A 141 -5.47 -5.43 -9.61
CA LEU A 141 -6.58 -4.53 -9.99
C LEU A 141 -7.40 -4.10 -8.77
N TRP A 142 -7.77 -5.08 -7.94
CA TRP A 142 -8.51 -4.83 -6.71
C TRP A 142 -7.72 -3.93 -5.75
N PHE A 143 -6.46 -4.26 -5.53
CA PHE A 143 -5.60 -3.53 -4.61
C PHE A 143 -5.39 -2.08 -5.09
N GLY A 144 -5.19 -1.90 -6.39
CA GLY A 144 -5.08 -0.59 -6.99
C GLY A 144 -6.36 0.26 -6.84
N LEU A 145 -7.53 -0.35 -7.07
CA LEU A 145 -8.82 0.31 -6.87
C LEU A 145 -9.00 0.77 -5.43
N VAL A 146 -8.68 -0.11 -4.47
CA VAL A 146 -8.73 0.21 -3.04
C VAL A 146 -7.82 1.39 -2.71
N TRP A 147 -6.60 1.41 -3.25
CA TRP A 147 -5.63 2.47 -2.98
C TRP A 147 -6.00 3.80 -3.63
N LEU A 148 -6.63 3.78 -4.81
CA LEU A 148 -7.22 4.96 -5.42
C LEU A 148 -8.30 5.57 -4.52
N ALA A 149 -9.22 4.75 -4.00
CA ALA A 149 -10.28 5.20 -3.10
C ALA A 149 -9.72 5.79 -1.80
N LEU A 150 -8.76 5.09 -1.17
CA LEU A 150 -8.09 5.56 0.04
C LEU A 150 -7.30 6.86 -0.21
N GLY A 151 -6.57 6.94 -1.32
CA GLY A 151 -5.83 8.12 -1.71
C GLY A 151 -6.72 9.33 -2.00
N TYR A 152 -7.90 9.09 -2.58
CA TYR A 152 -8.92 10.12 -2.80
C TYR A 152 -9.45 10.69 -1.47
N VAL A 153 -9.66 9.85 -0.45
CA VAL A 153 -10.04 10.31 0.90
C VAL A 153 -8.99 11.23 1.51
N LEU A 154 -7.70 10.91 1.36
CA LEU A 154 -6.63 11.81 1.82
C LEU A 154 -6.62 13.12 1.04
N TRP A 155 -6.85 13.06 -0.27
CA TRP A 155 -6.86 14.23 -1.14
C TRP A 155 -8.01 15.20 -0.80
N SER A 156 -9.24 14.70 -0.70
CA SER A 156 -10.43 15.52 -0.42
C SER A 156 -10.33 16.26 0.91
N ARG A 157 -9.74 15.63 1.94
CA ARG A 157 -9.50 16.27 3.24
C ARG A 157 -8.45 17.36 3.20
N ARG A 158 -7.43 17.23 2.34
CA ARG A 158 -6.42 18.26 2.16
C ARG A 158 -7.03 19.54 1.55
N GLY A 159 -7.97 19.39 0.62
CA GLY A 159 -8.72 20.50 0.04
C GLY A 159 -9.54 21.26 1.07
N ALA A 160 -10.33 20.53 1.88
CA ALA A 160 -11.16 21.15 2.92
C ALA A 160 -10.35 21.93 3.98
N ALA A 161 -9.17 21.42 4.36
CA ALA A 161 -8.28 22.10 5.30
C ALA A 161 -7.65 23.38 4.70
N ALA A 162 -7.45 23.43 3.39
CA ALA A 162 -6.88 24.58 2.69
C ALA A 162 -7.90 25.72 2.45
N GLU A 163 -9.20 25.43 2.46
CA GLU A 163 -10.28 26.42 2.28
C GLU A 163 -10.71 27.11 3.59
N GLN A 164 -10.55 26.46 4.75
CA GLN A 164 -10.86 27.02 6.07
C GLN A 164 -10.05 28.25 6.55
N PRO A 165 -8.85 28.61 6.05
CA PRO A 165 -8.11 29.77 6.56
C PRO A 165 -8.71 31.15 6.23
N LEU A 166 -9.68 31.25 5.31
CA LEU A 166 -10.15 32.54 4.78
C LEU A 166 -11.43 33.11 5.43
N ARG A 167 -12.07 32.41 6.37
CA ARG A 167 -13.36 32.86 6.97
C ARG A 167 -13.27 33.50 8.36
N VAL A 168 -12.08 33.79 8.87
CA VAL A 168 -11.94 34.55 10.12
C VAL A 168 -10.96 35.70 9.89
N ARG A 169 -11.49 36.84 9.43
CA ARG A 169 -10.92 38.14 9.71
C ARG A 169 -12.00 39.22 9.69
#